data_AF-Q1H0C3-F1
#
_entry.id   AF-Q1H0C3-F1
#
_cell.length_a   1.000
_cell.length_b   1.000
_cell.length_c   1.000
_cell.angle_alpha   90.00
_cell.angle_beta   90.00
_cell.angle_gamma   90.00
#
_symmetry.space_group_name_H-M   'P 1'
#
loop_
_entity.id
_entity.type
_entity.pdbx_description
1 polymer ?
#
loop_
_entity_poly.entity_id
_entity_poly.type
_entity_poly.pdbx_seq_one_letter_code
_entity_poly.pdbx_strand_id
1 'polypeptide(L)' 'MPSLYKSREERVQDVVKAYMNENNTVRHSLTFGGQFLPHSEQEREQMREERAWALARLAIDKIMRLPHIPINRMSAM' A
#
# COMPACT_ATOMS: atom_id res chain seq x y z
N MET A 1 -14.58 -5.89 19.56
CA MET A 1 -13.91 -7.05 18.95
C MET A 1 -12.45 -7.04 19.35
N PRO A 2 -11.90 -8.10 19.93
CA PRO A 2 -10.46 -8.21 20.13
C PRO A 2 -9.80 -8.27 18.74
N SER A 3 -8.79 -7.43 18.53
CA SER A 3 -7.96 -7.47 17.33
C SER A 3 -7.34 -8.87 17.21
N LEU A 4 -7.36 -9.47 16.01
CA LEU A 4 -6.67 -10.73 15.71
C LEU A 4 -5.14 -10.62 15.89
N TYR A 5 -4.61 -9.40 15.98
CA TYR A 5 -3.19 -9.11 16.12
C TYR A 5 -2.83 -8.75 17.56
N LYS A 6 -1.69 -9.27 18.02
CA LYS A 6 -1.13 -9.03 19.37
C LYS A 6 -0.45 -7.67 19.48
N SER A 7 0.06 -7.13 18.38
CA SER A 7 0.67 -5.79 18.32
C SER A 7 0.30 -5.01 17.05
N ARG A 8 0.56 -3.69 17.08
CA ARG A 8 0.36 -2.83 15.91
C ARG A 8 1.34 -3.18 14.79
N GLU A 9 2.59 -3.51 15.12
CA GLU A 9 3.61 -3.90 14.14
C GLU A 9 3.20 -5.16 13.39
N GLU A 10 2.66 -6.17 14.09
CA GLU A 10 2.21 -7.43 13.49
C GLU A 10 1.10 -7.18 12.45
N ARG A 11 0.11 -6.34 12.80
CA ARG A 11 -0.93 -5.91 11.86
C ARG A 11 -0.37 -5.19 10.64
N VAL A 12 0.61 -4.30 10.83
CA VAL A 12 1.22 -3.56 9.72
C VAL A 12 2.00 -4.50 8.81
N GLN A 13 2.75 -5.45 9.38
CA GLN A 13 3.49 -6.44 8.60
C GLN A 13 2.56 -7.33 7.77
N ASP A 14 1.46 -7.79 8.36
CA ASP A 14 0.52 -8.68 7.66
C ASP A 14 -0.22 -7.97 6.53
N VAL A 15 -0.61 -6.71 6.76
CA VAL A 15 -1.15 -5.81 5.73
C VAL A 15 -0.13 -5.61 4.61
N VAL A 16 1.12 -5.30 4.94
CA VAL A 16 2.19 -5.13 3.94
C VAL A 16 2.41 -6.41 3.14
N LYS A 17 2.41 -7.58 3.79
CA LYS A 17 2.52 -8.89 3.13
C LYS A 17 1.36 -9.14 2.16
N ALA A 18 0.13 -8.87 2.60
CA ALA A 18 -1.06 -9.04 1.77
C ALA A 18 -1.02 -8.14 0.52
N TYR A 19 -0.59 -6.88 0.67
CA TYR A 19 -0.47 -5.94 -0.45
C TYR A 19 0.78 -6.18 -1.33
N MET A 20 1.82 -6.82 -0.81
CA MET A 20 3.06 -7.10 -1.56
C MET A 20 2.95 -8.33 -2.46
N ASN A 21 1.98 -9.22 -2.23
CA ASN A 21 1.91 -10.52 -2.89
C ASN A 21 0.92 -10.52 -4.07
N GLU A 22 1.13 -9.64 -5.05
CA GLU A 22 0.27 -9.47 -6.26
C GLU A 22 0.08 -10.77 -7.07
N ASN A 23 0.98 -11.74 -6.92
CA ASN A 23 0.89 -13.03 -7.61
C ASN A 23 -0.04 -14.04 -6.92
N ASN A 24 -0.36 -13.83 -5.64
CA ASN A 24 -1.12 -14.77 -4.82
C ASN A 24 -2.40 -14.15 -4.23
N THR A 25 -2.72 -12.90 -4.59
CA THR A 25 -3.98 -12.28 -4.26
C THR A 25 -5.09 -12.96 -5.04
N VAL A 26 -6.02 -13.57 -4.31
CA VAL A 26 -7.21 -14.23 -4.85
C VAL A 26 -8.43 -13.39 -4.49
N ARG A 27 -9.29 -13.14 -5.47
CA ARG A 27 -10.60 -12.50 -5.28
C ARG A 27 -11.58 -13.50 -4.72
N HIS A 28 -12.25 -13.16 -3.62
CA HIS A 28 -13.39 -13.93 -3.16
C HIS A 28 -14.59 -13.69 -4.07
N SER A 29 -15.02 -14.70 -4.81
CA SER A 29 -16.17 -14.59 -5.69
C SER A 29 -17.46 -15.00 -4.99
N LEU A 30 -18.40 -14.08 -4.92
CA LEU A 30 -19.76 -14.34 -4.43
C LEU A 30 -20.62 -15.08 -5.47
N THR A 31 -20.25 -15.04 -6.75
CA THR A 31 -21.01 -15.66 -7.84
C THR A 31 -20.64 -17.12 -8.08
N PHE A 32 -19.39 -17.51 -7.81
CA PHE A 32 -18.91 -18.89 -7.94
C PHE A 32 -18.93 -19.65 -6.59
N GLY A 33 -19.96 -19.43 -5.78
CA GLY A 33 -20.17 -20.17 -4.53
C GLY A 33 -19.12 -19.91 -3.44
N GLY A 34 -18.55 -18.70 -3.36
CA GLY A 34 -17.57 -18.33 -2.34
C GLY A 34 -16.15 -18.83 -2.62
N GLN A 35 -15.84 -19.21 -3.86
CA GLN A 35 -14.51 -19.64 -4.24
C GLN A 35 -13.55 -18.47 -4.42
N PHE A 36 -12.30 -18.70 -4.05
CA PHE A 36 -11.17 -17.80 -4.28
C PHE A 36 -10.68 -17.97 -5.72
N LEU A 37 -10.88 -16.93 -6.54
CA LEU A 37 -10.50 -16.92 -7.96
C LEU A 37 -9.30 -15.99 -8.18
N PRO A 38 -8.36 -16.35 -9.08
CA PRO A 38 -7.26 -15.46 -9.42
C PRO A 38 -7.81 -14.18 -10.09
N HIS A 39 -7.11 -13.08 -9.89
CA HIS A 39 -7.44 -11.82 -10.57
C HIS A 39 -7.22 -11.92 -12.08
N SER A 40 -8.06 -11.23 -12.85
CA SER A 40 -7.83 -11.07 -14.29
C SER A 40 -6.61 -10.18 -14.55
N GLU A 41 -6.02 -10.26 -15.75
CA GLU A 41 -4.88 -9.39 -16.09
C GLU A 41 -5.21 -7.91 -15.95
N GLN A 42 -6.42 -7.52 -16.34
CA GLN A 42 -6.90 -6.15 -16.22
C GLN A 42 -7.03 -5.70 -14.76
N GLU A 43 -7.54 -6.56 -13.87
CA GLU A 43 -7.60 -6.27 -12.43
C GLU A 43 -6.20 -6.13 -11.84
N ARG A 44 -5.24 -6.97 -12.27
CA ARG A 44 -3.84 -6.88 -11.83
C ARG A 44 -3.16 -5.59 -12.30
N GLU A 45 -3.49 -5.08 -13.48
CA GLU A 45 -3.01 -3.77 -13.94
C GLU A 45 -3.56 -2.62 -13.10
N GLN A 46 -4.86 -2.64 -12.81
CA GLN A 46 -5.48 -1.64 -11.94
C GLN A 46 -4.88 -1.65 -10.53
N MET A 47 -4.66 -2.83 -9.94
CA MET A 47 -4.01 -2.96 -8.64
C MET A 47 -2.59 -2.38 -8.63
N ARG A 48 -1.82 -2.56 -9.71
CA ARG A 48 -0.47 -1.96 -9.84
C ARG A 48 -0.53 -0.44 -9.90
N GLU A 49 -1.49 0.09 -10.64
CA GLU A 49 -1.70 1.54 -10.74
C GLU A 49 -2.11 2.14 -9.40
N GLU A 50 -3.10 1.57 -8.72
CA GLU A 50 -3.54 1.99 -7.38
C GLU A 50 -2.39 1.95 -6.36
N ARG A 51 -1.57 0.89 -6.41
CA ARG A 51 -0.38 0.77 -5.56
C ARG A 51 0.64 1.89 -5.83
N ALA A 52 0.89 2.22 -7.10
CA ALA A 52 1.79 3.30 -7.47
C ALA A 52 1.29 4.65 -6.92
N TRP A 53 0.00 4.93 -7.06
CA TRP A 53 -0.64 6.14 -6.51
C TRP A 53 -0.56 6.20 -4.99
N ALA A 54 -0.83 5.11 -4.29
CA ALA A 54 -0.75 5.05 -2.83
C ALA A 54 0.68 5.31 -2.32
N LEU A 55 1.69 4.75 -2.99
CA LEU A 55 3.10 4.99 -2.68
C LEU A 55 3.51 6.44 -2.92
N ALA A 56 3.10 7.01 -4.06
CA ALA A 56 3.35 8.42 -4.38
C ALA A 56 2.71 9.33 -3.31
N ARG A 57 1.48 9.04 -2.90
CA ARG A 57 0.80 9.82 -1.86
C ARG A 57 1.52 9.72 -0.51
N LEU A 58 1.94 8.53 -0.11
CA LEU A 58 2.69 8.32 1.14
C LEU A 58 4.02 9.08 1.14
N ALA A 59 4.72 9.11 0.01
CA ALA A 59 5.94 9.89 -0.17
C ALA A 59 5.68 11.39 -0.03
N ILE A 60 4.64 11.92 -0.68
CA ILE A 60 4.22 13.32 -0.57
C ILE A 60 3.88 13.66 0.87
N ASP A 61 3.01 12.88 1.52
CA ASP A 61 2.61 13.11 2.92
C ASP A 61 3.82 13.08 3.87
N LYS A 62 4.81 12.22 3.59
CA LYS A 62 6.06 12.20 4.35
C LYS A 62 6.85 13.51 4.17
N ILE A 63 7.01 13.98 2.94
CA ILE A 63 7.70 15.24 2.64
C ILE A 63 6.98 16.43 3.29
N MET A 64 5.65 16.49 3.18
CA MET A 64 4.83 17.57 3.73
C MET A 64 4.85 17.63 5.26
N ARG A 65 5.22 16.53 5.94
CA ARG A 65 5.39 16.48 7.40
C ARG A 65 6.80 16.80 7.88
N LEU A 66 7.78 16.92 6.97
CA LEU A 66 9.15 17.28 7.37
C LEU A 66 9.20 18.75 7.80
N PRO A 67 9.96 19.08 8.86
CA PRO A 67 10.19 20.49 9.21
C PRO A 67 10.83 21.20 8.03
N HIS A 68 10.41 22.44 7.77
CA HIS A 68 10.98 23.26 6.70
C HIS A 68 12.50 23.29 6.82
N ILE A 69 13.19 22.68 5.85
CA ILE A 69 14.64 22.78 5.75
C ILE A 69 14.93 24.22 5.31
N PRO A 70 15.58 25.06 6.13
CA PRO A 70 15.96 26.39 5.69
C PRO A 70 16.98 26.23 4.57
N ILE A 71 16.57 26.58 3.35
CA ILE A 71 17.49 26.68 2.20
C ILE A 71 18.41 27.87 2.50
N ASN A 72 19.58 27.58 3.07
CA ASN A 72 20.57 28.60 3.38
C ASN A 72 21.07 29.18 2.04
N ARG A 73 20.59 30.37 1.67
CA ARG A 73 21.00 31.12 0.47
C ARG A 73 22.39 31.72 0.64
N MET A 74 23.37 30.91 1.04
CA MET A 74 24.76 31.31 1.23
C MET A 74 25.70 30.34 0.50
N SER A 75 25.48 30.17 -0.80
CA SER A 75 26.47 29.58 -1.71
C SER A 75 26.21 30.12 -3.12
N ALA A 76 26.52 31.41 -3.31
CA ALA A 76 26.86 32.01 -4.60
C ALA A 76 27.25 33.48 -4.35
N MET A 77 28.42 33.69 -3.77
CA MET A 77 29.25 34.88 -4.01
C MET A 77 30.54 34.40 -4.65
#